data_AF-A0A511X0R0-F1
#
_entry.id   AF-A0A511X0R0-F1
#
_cell.length_a   1.000
_cell.length_b   1.000
_cell.length_c   1.000
_cell.angle_alpha   90.00
_cell.angle_beta   90.00
_cell.angle_gamma   90.00
#
_symmetry.space_group_name_H-M   'P 1'
#
loop_
_entity.id
_entity.type
_entity.pdbx_description
1 polymer ?
#
loop_
_entity_poly.entity_id
_entity_poly.type
_entity_poly.pdbx_seq_one_letter_code
_entity_poly.pdbx_strand_id
1 'polypeptide(L)'
;MRIKKSISKNSISYSIIENVRDINGKSTTRVIEALGNEQEIREKQPGVDSEEWARQYAMKLTEEQKRQRELSIIKLNAEKLIDADKQRSFNVGYLFLQSLYYQLGLSKMTQDIQSKYKF
;
A
#
# COMPACT_ATOMS: atom_id res chain seq x y z
N MET A 1 3.87 -2.45 -13.38
CA MET A 1 3.03 -3.67 -13.48
C MET A 1 2.74 -3.96 -14.95
N ARG A 2 2.24 -5.16 -15.30
CA ARG A 2 1.84 -5.50 -16.69
C ARG A 2 0.46 -6.16 -16.72
N ILE A 3 -0.23 -6.07 -17.86
CA ILE A 3 -1.53 -6.73 -18.07
C ILE A 3 -1.27 -8.17 -18.50
N LYS A 4 -2.03 -9.11 -17.95
CA LYS A 4 -2.15 -10.49 -18.41
C LYS A 4 -3.52 -10.65 -19.04
N LYS A 5 -3.54 -11.04 -20.31
CA LYS A 5 -4.72 -11.46 -21.04
C LYS A 5 -4.81 -12.98 -20.97
N SER A 6 -5.92 -13.51 -20.46
CA SER A 6 -6.20 -14.95 -20.49
C SER A 6 -7.35 -15.18 -21.45
N ILE A 7 -7.08 -15.88 -22.55
CA ILE A 7 -8.05 -16.15 -23.62
C ILE A 7 -8.58 -17.56 -23.41
N SER A 8 -9.89 -17.68 -23.22
CA SER A 8 -10.62 -18.95 -23.26
C SER A 8 -11.56 -18.97 -24.47
N LYS A 9 -12.10 -20.14 -24.84
CA LYS A 9 -13.02 -20.29 -25.98
C LYS A 9 -14.24 -19.36 -25.91
N ASN A 10 -14.69 -18.98 -24.71
CA ASN A 10 -15.91 -18.20 -24.49
C ASN A 10 -15.69 -16.88 -23.73
N SER A 11 -14.45 -16.59 -23.31
CA SER A 11 -14.19 -15.41 -22.50
C SER A 11 -12.74 -14.93 -22.59
N ILE A 12 -12.57 -13.61 -22.57
CA ILE A 12 -11.28 -12.95 -22.44
C ILE A 12 -11.27 -12.24 -21.08
N SER A 13 -10.39 -12.67 -20.18
CA SER A 13 -10.22 -12.04 -18.88
C SER A 13 -8.90 -11.27 -18.80
N TYR A 14 -8.98 -10.11 -18.16
CA TYR A 14 -7.84 -9.22 -17.96
C TYR A 14 -7.44 -9.22 -16.49
N SER A 15 -6.15 -9.30 -16.20
CA SER A 15 -5.61 -9.23 -14.84
C SER A 15 -4.34 -8.40 -14.81
N ILE A 16 -4.11 -7.67 -13.72
CA ILE A 16 -2.86 -6.94 -13.50
C ILE A 16 -1.92 -7.84 -12.72
N ILE A 17 -0.72 -8.00 -13.26
CA ILE A 17 0.33 -8.80 -12.66
C ILE A 17 1.56 -7.94 -12.37
N GLU A 18 2.21 -8.23 -11.24
CA GLU A 18 3.50 -7.66 -10.86
C GLU A 18 4.54 -8.77 -10.79
N ASN A 19 5.75 -8.46 -11.25
CA ASN A 19 6.89 -9.37 -11.08
C ASN A 19 7.47 -9.12 -9.69
N VAL A 20 7.46 -10.16 -8.86
CA VAL A 20 7.95 -10.13 -7.47
C VAL A 20 9.09 -11.12 -7.36
N ARG A 21 10.16 -10.75 -6.65
CA ARG A 21 11.23 -11.70 -6.31
C ARG A 21 10.81 -12.47 -5.07
N ASP A 22 10.85 -13.79 -5.16
CA ASP A 22 10.60 -14.68 -4.04
C ASP A 22 11.74 -14.60 -3.01
N ILE A 23 11.52 -15.07 -1.79
CA ILE A 23 12.53 -15.13 -0.71
C ILE A 23 13.82 -15.84 -1.12
N ASN A 24 13.74 -16.74 -2.11
CA ASN A 24 14.88 -17.48 -2.69
C ASN A 24 15.49 -16.80 -3.92
N GLY A 25 15.15 -15.54 -4.21
CA GLY A 25 15.70 -14.76 -5.32
C GLY A 25 15.16 -15.12 -6.72
N LYS A 26 14.24 -16.09 -6.83
CA LYS A 26 13.59 -16.43 -8.10
C LYS A 26 12.55 -15.38 -8.49
N SER A 27 12.50 -15.05 -9.78
CA SER A 27 11.48 -14.15 -10.33
C SER A 27 10.14 -14.88 -10.43
N THR A 28 9.18 -14.49 -9.59
CA THR A 28 7.81 -15.02 -9.56
C THR A 28 6.84 -13.92 -9.99
N THR A 29 5.66 -14.28 -10.49
CA THR A 29 4.62 -13.31 -10.88
C THR A 29 3.48 -13.39 -9.86
N ARG A 30 3.05 -12.25 -9.31
CA ARG A 30 1.88 -12.14 -8.43
C ARG A 30 0.74 -11.40 -9.14
N VAL A 31 -0.47 -11.91 -9.03
CA VAL A 31 -1.68 -11.20 -9.49
C VAL A 31 -2.07 -10.19 -8.41
N ILE A 32 -2.11 -8.90 -8.78
CA ILE A 32 -2.51 -7.82 -7.85
C ILE A 32 -4.02 -7.68 -7.86
N GLU A 33 -4.62 -7.65 -9.06
CA GLU A 33 -6.04 -7.42 -9.22
C GLU A 33 -6.54 -8.11 -10.49
N ALA A 34 -7.66 -8.83 -10.39
CA ALA A 34 -8.37 -9.37 -11.54
C ALA A 34 -9.39 -8.31 -12.00
N LEU A 35 -9.20 -7.77 -13.21
CA LEU A 35 -10.04 -6.70 -13.74
C LEU A 35 -11.41 -7.19 -14.25
N GLY A 36 -11.57 -8.51 -14.40
CA GLY A 36 -12.80 -9.14 -14.86
C GLY A 36 -12.76 -9.52 -16.35
N ASN A 37 -13.93 -9.88 -16.86
CA ASN A 37 -14.10 -10.28 -18.26
C ASN A 37 -14.27 -9.05 -19.18
N GLU A 38 -13.92 -9.20 -20.45
CA GLU A 38 -14.07 -8.16 -21.48
C GLU A 38 -15.50 -7.60 -21.57
N GLN A 39 -16.52 -8.43 -21.35
CA GLN A 39 -17.93 -8.02 -21.32
C GLN A 39 -18.24 -7.09 -20.13
N GLU A 40 -17.71 -7.38 -18.93
CA GLU A 40 -17.93 -6.57 -17.73
C GLU A 40 -17.21 -5.22 -17.81
N ILE A 41 -16.02 -5.20 -18.42
CA ILE A 41 -15.25 -3.95 -18.63
C ILE A 41 -15.97 -3.06 -19.64
N ARG A 42 -16.50 -3.66 -20.70
CA ARG A 42 -17.24 -2.96 -21.76
C ARG A 42 -18.61 -2.46 -21.29
N GLU A 43 -19.26 -3.14 -20.34
CA GLU A 43 -20.47 -2.65 -19.67
C GLU A 43 -20.19 -1.47 -18.73
N LYS A 44 -19.08 -1.51 -17.99
CA LYS A 44 -18.71 -0.43 -17.06
C LYS A 44 -18.21 0.83 -17.78
N GLN A 45 -17.61 0.69 -18.96
CA GLN A 45 -17.18 1.80 -19.80
C GLN A 45 -17.56 1.57 -21.27
N PRO A 46 -18.77 1.99 -21.68
CA PRO A 46 -19.18 1.91 -23.08
C PRO A 46 -18.35 2.90 -23.92
N GLY A 47 -17.47 2.37 -24.78
CA GLY A 47 -16.77 3.16 -25.80
C GLY A 47 -15.24 3.18 -25.74
N VAL A 48 -14.61 2.46 -24.79
CA VAL A 48 -13.15 2.34 -24.70
C VAL A 48 -12.75 0.87 -24.88
N ASP A 49 -11.66 0.62 -25.60
CA ASP A 49 -11.08 -0.72 -25.74
C ASP A 49 -10.63 -1.22 -24.35
N SER A 50 -11.10 -2.40 -23.96
CA SER A 50 -10.82 -3.02 -22.66
C SER A 50 -9.32 -3.11 -22.36
N GLU A 51 -8.50 -3.22 -23.40
CA GLU A 51 -7.04 -3.27 -23.29
C GLU A 51 -6.41 -1.91 -22.95
N GLU A 52 -6.90 -0.82 -23.55
CA GLU A 52 -6.40 0.53 -23.27
C GLU A 52 -6.73 0.97 -21.85
N TRP A 53 -7.95 0.70 -21.39
CA TRP A 53 -8.35 1.01 -20.02
C TRP A 53 -7.51 0.24 -19.00
N ALA A 54 -7.33 -1.07 -19.20
CA ALA A 54 -6.49 -1.89 -18.32
C ALA A 54 -5.04 -1.41 -18.28
N ARG A 55 -4.51 -0.87 -19.40
CA ARG A 55 -3.17 -0.30 -19.48
C ARG A 55 -3.05 1.00 -18.70
N GLN A 56 -4.00 1.92 -18.88
CA GLN A 56 -4.02 3.17 -18.13
C GLN A 56 -4.17 2.92 -16.63
N TYR A 57 -5.02 1.98 -16.24
CA TYR A 57 -5.22 1.61 -14.85
C TYR A 57 -3.95 1.00 -14.24
N ALA A 58 -3.27 0.08 -14.94
CA ALA A 58 -1.98 -0.46 -14.49
C ALA A 58 -0.87 0.61 -14.37
N MET A 59 -0.87 1.63 -15.25
CA MET A 59 0.05 2.76 -15.15
C MET A 59 -0.23 3.62 -13.91
N LYS A 60 -1.50 3.98 -13.66
CA LYS A 60 -1.92 4.72 -12.48
C LYS A 60 -1.52 4.00 -11.19
N LEU A 61 -1.77 2.70 -11.12
CA LEU A 61 -1.42 1.87 -9.96
C LEU A 61 0.09 1.79 -9.72
N THR A 62 0.89 1.78 -10.80
CA THR A 62 2.35 1.82 -10.72
C THR A 62 2.84 3.17 -10.19
N GLU A 63 2.22 4.27 -10.61
CA GLU A 63 2.57 5.62 -10.16
C GLU A 63 2.20 5.85 -8.69
N GLU A 64 1.05 5.34 -8.25
CA GLU A 64 0.61 5.40 -6.85
C GLU A 64 1.53 4.58 -5.94
N GLN A 65 1.91 3.36 -6.34
CA GLN A 65 2.92 2.60 -5.61
C GLN A 65 4.28 3.30 -5.57
N LYS A 66 4.68 3.96 -6.65
CA LYS A 66 5.93 4.74 -6.68
C LYS A 66 5.88 5.90 -5.68
N ARG A 67 4.74 6.61 -5.62
CA ARG A 67 4.52 7.69 -4.64
C ARG A 67 4.51 7.20 -3.20
N GLN A 68 3.93 6.03 -2.94
CA GLN A 68 3.96 5.42 -1.59
C GLN A 68 5.34 4.88 -1.20
N ARG A 69 6.12 4.38 -2.18
CA ARG A 69 7.49 3.89 -1.96
C ARG A 69 8.54 4.99 -2.00
N GLU A 70 8.21 6.21 -2.42
CA GLU A 70 9.06 7.37 -2.19
C GLU A 70 9.18 7.52 -0.68
N LEU A 71 10.29 6.99 -0.16
CA LEU A 71 10.78 7.22 1.18
C LEU A 71 10.54 8.70 1.49
N SER A 72 9.96 8.98 2.64
CA SER A 72 9.79 10.34 3.15
C SER A 72 11.17 10.98 3.29
N ILE A 73 11.71 11.54 2.20
CA ILE A 73 13.00 12.21 2.22
C ILE A 73 12.79 13.46 3.04
N ILE A 74 13.31 13.45 4.26
CA ILE A 74 13.32 14.62 5.13
C ILE A 74 14.21 15.65 4.45
N LYS A 75 13.61 16.67 3.83
CA LYS A 75 14.33 17.79 3.23
C LYS A 75 14.92 18.65 4.35
N LEU A 76 16.21 18.49 4.62
CA LEU A 76 16.95 19.29 5.59
C LEU A 76 17.62 20.47 4.87
N ASN A 77 17.48 21.68 5.43
CA ASN A 77 18.20 22.87 4.94
C ASN A 77 19.51 23.01 5.73
N ALA A 78 20.64 23.08 5.03
CA ALA A 78 21.96 23.21 5.62
C ALA A 78 22.26 24.61 6.21
N GLU A 79 21.59 25.65 5.73
CA GLU A 79 21.75 27.04 6.21
C GLU A 79 20.95 27.31 7.49
N LYS A 80 19.97 26.45 7.79
CA LYS A 80 19.11 26.63 8.96
C LYS A 80 19.85 26.18 10.21
N LEU A 81 20.24 27.16 11.03
CA LEU A 81 20.80 26.91 12.36
C LEU A 81 19.86 26.05 13.21
N ILE A 82 20.45 25.07 13.88
CA ILE A 82 19.75 24.17 14.79
C ILE A 82 19.70 24.85 16.15
N ASP A 83 18.50 25.07 16.69
CA ASP A 83 18.33 25.54 18.08
C ASP A 83 19.13 24.64 19.04
N ALA A 84 19.99 25.26 19.84
CA ALA A 84 20.63 24.59 20.97
C ALA A 84 19.55 24.11 21.96
N ASP A 85 19.84 23.00 22.66
CA ASP A 85 18.97 22.38 23.67
C ASP A 85 17.63 21.78 23.21
N LYS A 86 17.38 21.64 21.89
CA LYS A 86 16.22 20.90 21.38
C LYS A 86 16.59 19.49 20.92
N GLN A 87 16.04 18.47 21.59
CA GLN A 87 16.15 17.08 21.17
C GLN A 87 15.36 16.85 19.87
N ARG A 88 16.05 16.39 18.81
CA ARG A 88 15.46 16.13 17.48
C ARG A 88 15.49 14.66 17.07
N SER A 89 16.24 13.84 17.79
CA SER A 89 16.32 12.40 17.59
C SER A 89 15.85 11.69 18.86
N PHE A 90 15.10 10.61 18.67
CA PHE A 90 14.66 9.73 19.73
C PHE A 90 15.14 8.34 19.39
N ASN A 91 15.69 7.65 20.39
CA ASN A 91 15.99 6.24 20.25
C ASN A 91 14.66 5.50 20.33
N VAL A 92 14.15 5.08 19.17
CA VAL A 92 12.90 4.34 19.06
C VAL A 92 13.19 2.86 19.27
N GLY A 93 12.45 2.22 20.17
CA GLY A 93 12.58 0.80 20.51
C GLY A 93 11.42 0.35 21.39
N TYR A 94 11.50 -0.88 21.91
CA TYR A 94 10.43 -1.46 22.73
C TYR A 94 10.02 -0.54 23.90
N LEU A 95 11.00 0.07 24.58
CA LEU A 95 10.75 0.98 25.70
C LEU A 95 10.03 2.28 25.30
N PHE A 96 10.22 2.76 24.06
CA PHE A 96 9.50 3.93 23.54
C PHE A 96 8.02 3.62 23.27
N LEU A 97 7.73 2.44 22.71
CA LEU A 97 6.34 2.01 22.51
C LEU A 97 5.65 1.74 23.84
N GLN A 98 6.37 1.15 24.80
CA GLN A 98 5.87 0.92 26.15
C GLN A 98 5.54 2.23 26.86
N SER A 99 6.42 3.24 26.81
CA SER A 99 6.16 4.54 27.43
C SER A 99 4.97 5.24 26.78
N LEU A 100 4.87 5.21 25.44
CA LEU A 100 3.73 5.77 24.72
C LEU A 100 2.42 5.06 25.10
N TYR A 101 2.40 3.73 25.18
CA TYR A 101 1.24 2.94 25.57
C TYR A 101 0.69 3.36 26.95
N TYR A 102 1.59 3.55 27.92
CA TYR A 102 1.20 4.01 29.26
C TYR A 102 0.81 5.49 29.29
N GLN A 103 1.49 6.36 28.54
CA GLN A 103 1.14 7.78 28.44
C GLN A 103 -0.24 8.00 27.83
N LEU A 104 -0.60 7.20 26.82
CA LEU A 104 -1.93 7.24 26.20
C LEU A 104 -3.03 6.68 27.12
N GLY A 105 -2.67 6.08 28.25
CA GLY A 105 -3.62 5.51 29.21
C GLY A 105 -4.43 4.33 28.64
N LEU A 106 -3.93 3.69 27.58
CA LEU A 106 -4.64 2.60 26.89
C LEU A 106 -4.96 1.45 27.84
N SER A 107 -4.06 1.14 28.78
CA SER A 107 -4.29 0.11 29.80
C SER A 107 -5.52 0.40 30.67
N LYS A 108 -5.70 1.66 31.07
CA LYS A 108 -6.86 2.09 31.87
C LYS A 108 -8.14 2.03 31.04
N MET A 109 -8.10 2.55 29.81
CA MET A 109 -9.24 2.51 28.90
C MET A 109 -9.71 1.07 28.63
N THR A 110 -8.78 0.14 28.42
CA THR A 110 -9.13 -1.27 28.21
C THR A 110 -9.73 -1.91 29.47
N GLN A 111 -9.23 -1.58 30.66
CA GLN A 111 -9.80 -2.04 31.94
C GLN A 111 -11.20 -1.47 32.19
N ASP A 112 -11.41 -0.19 31.87
CA ASP A 112 -12.71 0.48 32.00
C ASP A 112 -13.75 -0.14 31.05
N ILE A 113 -13.35 -0.43 29.81
CA ILE A 113 -14.21 -1.11 28.83
C ILE A 113 -14.49 -2.55 29.29
N GLN A 114 -13.47 -3.29 29.73
CA GLN A 114 -13.63 -4.67 30.18
C GLN A 114 -14.60 -4.75 31.37
N SER A 115 -14.41 -3.90 32.37
CA SER A 115 -15.27 -3.86 33.56
C SER A 115 -16.71 -3.44 33.24
N LYS A 116 -16.89 -2.47 32.33
CA LYS A 116 -18.21 -1.98 31.92
C LYS A 116 -19.01 -3.00 31.12
N TYR A 117 -18.36 -3.71 30.21
CA TYR A 117 -19.02 -4.66 29.30
C TYR A 117 -18.89 -6.13 29.72
N LYS A 118 -18.19 -6.40 30.84
CA LYS A 118 -17.96 -7.75 31.41
C LYS A 118 -17.39 -8.75 30.40
N PHE A 119 -16.37 -8.32 29.66
CA PHE A 119 -15.56 -9.20 28.81
C PHE A 119 -14.58 -10.04 29.64
#